data_AF-A0A7C4IJJ5-F1
#
_entry.id   AF-A0A7C4IJJ5-F1
#
_cell.length_a   1.000
_cell.length_b   1.000
_cell.length_c   1.000
_cell.angle_alpha   90.00
_cell.angle_beta   90.00
_cell.angle_gamma   90.00
#
_symmetry.space_group_name_H-M   'P 1'
#
loop_
_entity.id
_entity.type
_entity.pdbx_description
1 polymer ?
#
loop_
_entity_poly.entity_id
_entity_poly.type
_entity_poly.pdbx_seq_one_letter_code
_entity_poly.pdbx_strand_id
1 'polypeptide(L)'
;MAGFWSSLPYHTLVPNQTTVMVPDAVDLVSATLSDPERALVVAYVATEATGRNVEGIAATLRLPPGKYSLGFISPADGKVIETREHVSRHIKETPQVPLPAFTDDLAIRIDRLEKHERTMIPGTQ
;
A
#
# COMPACT_ATOMS: atom_id res chain seq x y z
N MET A 1 -7.03 17.87 5.30
CA MET A 1 -8.07 16.81 5.31
C MET A 1 -8.56 16.39 3.93
N ALA A 2 -9.34 17.20 3.19
CA ALA A 2 -10.03 16.68 1.98
C ALA A 2 -9.12 16.37 0.78
N GLY A 3 -7.98 17.05 0.63
CA GLY A 3 -7.17 17.01 -0.59
C GLY A 3 -6.66 15.62 -1.00
N PHE A 4 -6.13 14.85 -0.04
CA PHE A 4 -5.63 13.50 -0.31
C PHE A 4 -6.75 12.59 -0.82
N TRP A 5 -7.83 12.47 -0.05
CA TRP A 5 -8.96 11.61 -0.39
C TRP A 5 -9.62 12.05 -1.70
N SER A 6 -9.84 13.35 -1.91
CA SER A 6 -10.43 13.87 -3.15
C SER A 6 -9.57 13.66 -4.39
N SER A 7 -8.26 13.41 -4.23
CA SER A 7 -7.34 13.19 -5.36
C SER A 7 -7.41 11.77 -5.93
N LEU A 8 -8.06 10.84 -5.21
CA LEU A 8 -8.08 9.43 -5.61
C LEU A 8 -9.09 9.20 -6.74
N PRO A 9 -8.72 8.44 -7.79
CA PRO A 9 -9.63 8.09 -8.88
C PRO A 9 -10.57 6.96 -8.44
N TYR A 10 -11.46 7.21 -7.48
CA TYR A 10 -12.31 6.16 -6.88
C TYR A 10 -13.10 5.32 -7.89
N HIS A 11 -13.44 5.87 -9.05
CA HIS A 11 -14.16 5.17 -10.12
C HIS A 11 -13.37 4.01 -10.74
N THR A 12 -12.04 3.95 -10.58
CA THR A 12 -11.19 2.84 -11.05
C THR A 12 -10.80 1.88 -9.93
N LEU A 13 -11.03 2.25 -8.68
CA LEU A 13 -10.58 1.49 -7.51
C LEU A 13 -11.65 0.50 -7.05
N VAL A 14 -11.22 -0.71 -6.72
CA VAL A 14 -12.07 -1.78 -6.18
C VAL A 14 -11.51 -2.31 -4.87
N PRO A 15 -12.35 -2.80 -3.94
CA PRO A 15 -11.89 -3.50 -2.75
C PRO A 15 -10.98 -4.67 -3.08
N ASN A 16 -9.78 -4.69 -2.49
CA ASN A 16 -8.78 -5.72 -2.73
C ASN A 16 -7.87 -5.92 -1.51
N GLN A 17 -8.43 -6.62 -0.51
CA GLN A 17 -7.80 -6.99 0.76
C GLN A 17 -6.50 -7.81 0.61
N THR A 18 -6.25 -8.42 -0.57
CA THR A 18 -5.07 -9.28 -0.78
C THR A 18 -3.80 -8.51 -1.15
N THR A 19 -3.91 -7.22 -1.46
CA THR A 19 -2.77 -6.43 -1.97
C THR A 19 -1.91 -5.85 -0.87
N VAL A 20 -2.55 -5.39 0.21
CA VAL A 20 -1.90 -4.94 1.44
C VAL A 20 -2.64 -5.62 2.57
N MET A 21 -1.90 -6.40 3.36
CA MET A 21 -2.40 -7.14 4.52
C MET A 21 -1.55 -6.74 5.72
N VAL A 22 -2.15 -6.62 6.91
CA VAL A 22 -1.42 -6.31 8.15
C VAL A 22 -1.65 -7.47 9.13
N PRO A 23 -0.91 -8.59 8.99
CA PRO A 23 -1.26 -9.86 9.64
C PRO A 23 -1.06 -9.85 11.17
N ASP A 24 -0.09 -9.08 11.66
CA ASP A 24 0.29 -9.04 13.09
C ASP A 24 -0.50 -7.99 13.89
N ALA A 25 -1.53 -7.40 13.28
CA ALA A 25 -2.30 -6.32 13.84
C ALA A 25 -3.42 -6.83 14.76
N VAL A 26 -3.14 -6.95 16.05
CA VAL A 26 -4.16 -7.09 17.08
C VAL A 26 -4.82 -5.72 17.30
N ASP A 27 -6.14 -5.65 17.16
CA ASP A 27 -6.98 -4.44 17.28
C ASP A 27 -6.79 -3.36 16.21
N LEU A 28 -6.28 -3.72 15.02
CA LEU A 28 -6.37 -2.83 13.85
C LEU A 28 -7.39 -3.33 12.85
N VAL A 29 -8.17 -2.38 12.34
CA VAL A 29 -9.03 -2.55 11.18
C VAL A 29 -8.26 -2.08 9.96
N SER A 30 -8.33 -2.84 8.87
CA SER A 30 -7.74 -2.43 7.60
C SER A 30 -8.70 -2.59 6.43
N ALA A 31 -8.59 -1.66 5.48
CA ALA A 31 -9.31 -1.68 4.22
C ALA A 31 -8.36 -1.31 3.09
N THR A 32 -8.42 -2.06 1.99
CA THR A 32 -7.54 -1.85 0.84
C THR A 32 -8.37 -1.72 -0.43
N LEU A 33 -8.08 -0.69 -1.21
CA LEU A 33 -8.57 -0.44 -2.55
C LEU A 33 -7.41 -0.55 -3.54
N SER A 34 -7.65 -1.08 -4.74
CA SER A 34 -6.68 -1.02 -5.83
C SER A 34 -7.38 -0.88 -7.17
N ASP A 35 -6.68 -0.35 -8.16
CA ASP A 35 -7.10 -0.60 -9.55
C ASP A 35 -6.89 -2.09 -9.91
N PRO A 36 -7.47 -2.59 -11.01
CA PRO A 36 -7.33 -3.99 -11.42
C PRO A 36 -5.89 -4.41 -11.72
N GLU A 37 -5.06 -3.48 -12.20
CA GLU A 37 -3.65 -3.75 -12.51
C GLU A 37 -2.75 -3.70 -11.26
N ARG A 38 -3.27 -3.24 -10.12
CA ARG A 38 -2.53 -2.86 -8.91
C ARG A 38 -1.42 -1.84 -9.24
N ALA A 39 -1.71 -0.88 -10.12
CA ALA A 39 -0.81 0.23 -10.42
C ALA A 39 -0.96 1.35 -9.39
N LEU A 40 -2.20 1.60 -8.93
CA LEU A 40 -2.52 2.36 -7.74
C LEU A 40 -3.17 1.45 -6.70
N VAL A 41 -2.66 1.50 -5.47
CA VAL A 41 -3.23 0.84 -4.30
C VAL A 41 -3.32 1.85 -3.18
N VAL A 42 -4.45 1.86 -2.47
CA VAL A 42 -4.64 2.66 -1.26
C VAL A 42 -5.11 1.73 -0.15
N ALA A 43 -4.34 1.64 0.93
CA ALA A 43 -4.75 0.96 2.14
C ALA A 43 -4.96 1.97 3.26
N TYR A 44 -5.94 1.70 4.11
CA TYR A 44 -6.21 2.43 5.34
C TYR A 44 -6.13 1.44 6.49
N VAL A 45 -5.35 1.80 7.51
CA VAL A 45 -5.14 1.00 8.72
C VAL A 45 -5.50 1.90 9.90
N ALA A 46 -6.35 1.44 10.81
CA ALA A 46 -6.75 2.21 11.97
C ALA A 46 -6.94 1.33 13.20
N THR A 47 -6.69 1.89 14.38
CA THR A 47 -7.01 1.28 15.67
C THR A 47 -8.51 1.38 15.93
N GLU A 48 -9.06 0.41 16.66
CA GLU A 48 -10.45 0.53 17.13
C GLU A 48 -10.62 1.59 18.25
N ALA A 49 -9.57 1.78 19.06
CA ALA A 49 -9.54 2.76 20.13
C ALA A 49 -8.75 4.02 19.74
N THR A 50 -9.24 5.19 20.14
CA THR A 50 -8.60 6.50 19.90
C THR A 50 -7.48 6.80 20.88
N GLY A 51 -6.51 7.63 20.47
CA GLY A 51 -5.31 7.97 21.23
C GLY A 51 -4.27 6.86 21.30
N ARG A 52 -4.37 5.81 20.48
CA ARG A 52 -3.45 4.67 20.53
C ARG A 52 -2.27 4.90 19.59
N ASN A 53 -1.07 4.87 20.16
CA ASN A 53 0.17 4.83 19.38
C ASN A 53 0.47 3.39 18.94
N VAL A 54 0.75 3.21 17.65
CA VAL A 54 1.06 1.94 17.00
C VAL A 54 2.48 1.99 16.45
N GLU A 55 3.32 1.04 16.86
CA GLU A 55 4.72 0.96 16.46
C GLU A 55 5.11 -0.51 16.21
N GLY A 56 6.17 -0.74 15.43
CA GLY A 56 6.76 -2.07 15.27
C GLY A 56 5.95 -3.07 14.44
N ILE A 57 4.93 -2.62 13.70
CA ILE A 57 4.13 -3.47 12.82
C ILE A 57 4.62 -3.42 11.36
N ALA A 58 4.25 -4.42 10.58
CA ALA A 58 4.57 -4.49 9.15
C ALA A 58 3.34 -4.83 8.31
N ALA A 59 3.31 -4.31 7.09
CA ALA A 59 2.36 -4.72 6.06
C ALA A 59 3.00 -5.73 5.12
N THR A 60 2.26 -6.78 4.80
CA THR A 60 2.58 -7.72 3.74
C THR A 60 2.01 -7.20 2.42
N LEU A 61 2.86 -7.06 1.41
CA LEU A 61 2.46 -6.58 0.09
C LEU A 61 2.30 -7.74 -0.89
N ARG A 62 1.38 -7.63 -1.84
CA ARG A 62 1.28 -8.55 -2.98
C ARG A 62 1.08 -7.75 -4.25
N LEU A 63 2.17 -7.41 -4.91
CA LEU A 63 2.20 -6.53 -6.07
C LEU A 63 2.71 -7.27 -7.32
N PRO A 64 2.24 -6.92 -8.53
CA PRO A 64 2.85 -7.41 -9.76
C PRO A 64 4.33 -6.99 -9.89
N PRO A 65 5.08 -7.60 -10.82
CA PRO A 65 6.44 -7.16 -11.11
C PRO A 65 6.50 -5.67 -11.46
N GLY A 66 7.36 -4.92 -10.77
CA GLY A 66 7.50 -3.48 -10.99
C GLY A 66 8.23 -2.75 -9.88
N LYS A 67 8.52 -1.48 -10.13
CA LYS A 67 9.04 -0.54 -9.14
C LYS A 67 7.88 0.32 -8.63
N TYR A 68 7.80 0.51 -7.32
CA TYR A 68 6.70 1.18 -6.64
C TYR A 68 7.21 2.24 -5.68
N SER A 69 6.45 3.33 -5.55
CA SER A 69 6.58 4.32 -4.49
C SER A 69 5.50 4.07 -3.43
N LEU A 70 5.90 3.98 -2.18
CA LEU A 70 5.06 3.73 -1.02
C LEU A 70 5.03 5.00 -0.18
N GLY A 71 3.92 5.74 -0.25
CA GLY A 71 3.66 6.90 0.59
C GLY A 71 2.88 6.50 1.84
N PHE A 72 3.40 6.84 3.01
CA PHE A 72 2.74 6.70 4.30
C PHE A 72 2.22 8.07 4.72
N ILE A 73 0.91 8.17 4.96
CA ILE A 73 0.20 9.45 5.00
C ILE A 73 -0.66 9.48 6.27
N SER A 74 -0.58 10.58 7.02
CA SER A 74 -1.52 10.84 8.11
C SER A 74 -2.89 11.20 7.50
N PRO A 75 -3.94 10.41 7.74
CA PRO A 75 -5.29 10.70 7.24
C PRO A 75 -5.86 12.03 7.76
N ALA A 76 -5.48 12.39 8.99
CA ALA A 76 -5.99 13.56 9.70
C ALA A 76 -5.63 14.89 9.01
N ASP A 77 -4.48 15.00 8.36
CA ASP A 77 -4.09 16.24 7.67
C ASP A 77 -3.78 16.02 6.17
N GLY A 78 -3.55 14.78 5.76
CA GLY A 78 -3.12 14.40 4.41
C GLY A 78 -1.60 14.53 4.22
N LYS A 79 -0.84 14.73 5.28
CA LYS A 79 0.62 14.91 5.23
C LYS A 79 1.30 13.57 5.00
N VAL A 80 2.24 13.56 4.07
CA VAL A 80 3.16 12.43 3.89
C VAL A 80 4.11 12.39 5.09
N ILE A 81 4.03 11.30 5.85
CA ILE A 81 4.91 10.97 6.97
C ILE A 81 6.25 10.49 6.42
N GLU A 82 6.20 9.56 5.46
CA GLU A 82 7.38 8.93 4.87
C GLU A 82 7.08 8.45 3.44
N THR A 83 8.10 8.37 2.60
CA THR A 83 8.03 7.70 1.30
C THR A 83 9.17 6.71 1.14
N ARG A 84 8.87 5.51 0.64
CA ARG A 84 9.85 4.45 0.37
C ARG A 84 9.69 3.90 -1.03
N GLU A 85 10.77 3.40 -1.61
CA GLU A 85 10.70 2.62 -2.84
C GLU A 85 10.64 1.13 -2.54
N HIS A 86 9.90 0.38 -3.36
CA HIS A 86 9.84 -1.07 -3.30
C HIS A 86 9.90 -1.65 -4.72
N VAL A 87 10.67 -2.73 -4.88
CA VAL A 87 10.73 -3.49 -6.12
C VAL A 87 10.10 -4.84 -5.86
N SER A 88 9.00 -5.14 -6.56
CA SER A 88 8.42 -6.48 -6.57
C SER A 88 8.90 -7.23 -7.80
N ARG A 89 9.33 -8.48 -7.63
CA ARG A 89 9.84 -9.31 -8.73
C ARG A 89 8.77 -10.22 -9.31
N HIS A 90 7.83 -10.67 -8.49
CA HIS A 90 6.74 -11.55 -8.90
C HIS A 90 5.51 -11.42 -7.99
N ILE A 91 4.32 -11.63 -8.55
CA ILE A 91 3.04 -11.50 -7.81
C ILE A 91 2.89 -12.47 -6.62
N LYS A 92 3.66 -13.56 -6.60
CA LYS A 92 3.65 -14.51 -5.48
C LYS A 92 4.54 -14.07 -4.31
N GLU A 93 5.29 -12.98 -4.47
CA GLU A 93 6.12 -12.43 -3.42
C GLU A 93 5.21 -11.80 -2.38
N THR A 94 5.52 -12.02 -1.11
CA THR A 94 4.80 -11.42 0.00
C THR A 94 5.80 -10.74 0.95
N PRO A 95 6.52 -9.71 0.48
CA PRO A 95 7.50 -9.01 1.32
C PRO A 95 6.77 -8.28 2.45
N GLN A 96 7.41 -8.26 3.61
CA GLN A 96 6.98 -7.45 4.75
C GLN A 96 7.66 -6.08 4.66
N VAL A 97 6.86 -5.03 4.74
CA VAL A 97 7.30 -3.64 4.78
C VAL A 97 6.92 -3.06 6.14
N PRO A 98 7.90 -2.64 6.96
CA PRO A 98 7.62 -2.00 8.24
C PRO A 98 6.77 -0.75 8.04
N LEU A 99 5.76 -0.54 8.88
CA LEU A 99 5.00 0.72 8.88
C LEU A 99 5.70 1.73 9.80
N PRO A 100 5.69 3.03 9.46
CA PRO A 100 6.13 4.05 10.41
C PRO A 100 5.20 4.06 11.63
N ALA A 101 5.68 4.61 12.74
CA ALA A 101 4.83 4.85 13.91
C ALA A 101 3.69 5.80 13.54
N PHE A 102 2.48 5.53 14.04
CA PHE A 102 1.32 6.40 13.85
C PHE A 102 0.40 6.37 15.07
N THR A 103 -0.44 7.39 15.20
CA THR A 103 -1.49 7.46 16.22
C THR A 103 -2.84 7.33 15.52
N ASP A 104 -3.66 6.42 16.01
CA ASP A 104 -5.01 6.09 15.53
C ASP A 104 -5.09 5.52 14.12
N ASP A 105 -4.61 6.22 13.10
CA ASP A 105 -4.75 5.80 11.72
C ASP A 105 -3.55 6.12 10.81
N LEU A 106 -3.48 5.36 9.72
CA LEU A 106 -2.47 5.48 8.70
C LEU A 106 -3.07 5.14 7.33
N ALA A 107 -2.88 6.04 6.36
CA ALA A 107 -3.11 5.74 4.96
C ALA A 107 -1.79 5.34 4.29
N ILE A 108 -1.85 4.33 3.44
CA ILE A 108 -0.74 3.85 2.62
C ILE A 108 -1.17 4.02 1.18
N ARG A 109 -0.43 4.81 0.41
CA ARG A 109 -0.62 4.96 -1.03
C ARG A 109 0.56 4.31 -1.74
N ILE A 110 0.27 3.43 -2.69
CA ILE A 110 1.28 2.73 -3.48
C ILE A 110 1.03 3.06 -4.95
N ASP A 111 1.99 3.73 -5.57
CA ASP A 111 1.96 4.07 -7.00
C ASP A 111 3.06 3.27 -7.71
N ARG A 112 2.72 2.58 -8.80
CA ARG A 112 3.70 1.95 -9.68
C ARG A 112 4.42 3.03 -10.48
N LEU A 113 5.74 3.06 -10.35
CA LEU A 113 6.62 3.96 -11.08
C LEU A 113 6.97 3.37 -12.45
N GLU A 114 7.31 2.08 -12.48
CA GLU A 114 7.77 1.38 -13.68
C GLU A 114 7.18 -0.03 -13.72
N LYS A 115 6.70 -0.45 -14.90
CA LYS A 115 6.38 -1.86 -15.16
C LYS A 115 7.69 -2.59 -15.41
N HIS A 116 7.92 -3.71 -14.72
CA HIS A 116 9.06 -4.55 -15.08
C HIS A 116 8.67 -5.33 -16.34
N GLU A 117 9.22 -4.95 -17.49
CA GLU A 117 9.07 -5.75 -18.69
C GLU A 117 9.77 -7.10 -18.49
N ARG A 118 9.12 -8.17 -18.91
CA ARG A 118 9.78 -9.47 -19.04
C ARG A 118 10.81 -9.32 -20.15
N THR A 119 12.08 -9.59 -19.87
CA THR A 119 13.07 -9.80 -20.91
C THR A 119 12.55 -10.91 -21.82
N MET A 120 12.17 -10.57 -23.06
CA MET A 120 11.83 -11.57 -24.06
C MET A 120 13.08 -12.42 -24.27
N ILE A 121 13.01 -13.71 -23.96
CA ILE A 121 14.06 -14.66 -24.35
C ILE A 121 14.00 -14.73 -25.88
N PRO A 122 15.05 -14.33 -26.62
CA PRO A 122 15.10 -14.56 -28.06
C PRO A 122 15.24 -16.06 -28.26
N GLY A 123 14.17 -16.75 -28.65
CA GLY A 123 14.28 -18.19 -28.90
C GLY A 123 12.96 -18.94 -28.86
N THR A 124 12.12 -18.75 -29.86
CA THR A 124 11.39 -19.85 -30.49
C THR A 124 11.06 -19.39 -31.90
N GLN A 125 11.95 -19.74 -32.83
CA GLN A 125 11.61 -19.87 -34.25
C GLN A 125 10.73 -21.11 -34.43
#